data_AF-A0A367J4R8-F1
#
_entry.id   AF-A0A367J4R8-F1
#
_cell.length_a   1.000
_cell.length_b   1.000
_cell.length_c   1.000
_cell.angle_alpha   90.00
_cell.angle_beta   90.00
_cell.angle_gamma   90.00
#
_symmetry.space_group_name_H-M   'P 1'
#
loop_
_entity.id
_entity.type
_entity.pdbx_description
1 polymer ?
#
loop_
_entity_poly.entity_id
_entity_poly.type
_entity_poly.pdbx_seq_one_letter_code
_entity_poly.pdbx_strand_id
1 'polypeptide(L)'
;MVAVCFFFSFSLFLFTKLPGLINIRINKNHSQVKSSQQDADEGFASSSSIEEDQAFEVLRRKRINKKTIDETSLKTSNMDKKSPVSMIAKLEHLLWAVSFVWVFYKLYTCGLNYIEWGIILWMGIYLVNSTKETIHDTSDQSSADEHNDIYDNDKKPIVPTLSRYRIFGASNSSFRDNADDGLVCGILLLPMVAASKLMDLMKKNADQGYIVYVQARLELLLLMSAITLILVFVNEYLHPLKKLIRKRGLFVSSIVVSALFTALVTRILPLTDVLSQLSIMMTVLTVTLFQWFLYICVVTLKKCFTLGEMTIVSQSTAILFYGTLEFIYIAFFPENKPGYLNEDESSTSPISVLIHAVIVGIIIIGVMTYPLLRASRTIAQQPYWRTVDRPLSAFRNKKLMAAIGFYVLTVFIVTFMIAPFCKLIIGENPLIWTLDFLYMSPSRVFLCLYWLLMVITTVTIWAIMLDFTSMLEQQNGYNTEKKVLTSSLNKKRKLFHVLAVLLFVPGVIFEPEFLQLAFG
;
A
#
# COMPACT_ATOMS: atom_id res chain seq x y z
N MET A 1 6.25 23.08 6.99
CA MET A 1 5.54 23.46 5.75
C MET A 1 6.40 23.35 4.49
N VAL A 2 7.54 24.06 4.38
CA VAL A 2 8.36 24.06 3.15
C VAL A 2 8.79 22.66 2.72
N ALA A 3 9.21 21.79 3.64
CA ALA A 3 9.58 20.41 3.32
C ALA A 3 8.41 19.52 2.86
N VAL A 4 7.21 19.75 3.41
CA VAL A 4 5.99 19.04 3.01
C VAL A 4 5.53 19.53 1.64
N CYS A 5 5.50 20.85 1.42
CA CYS A 5 5.24 21.44 0.10
C CYS A 5 6.30 21.00 -0.93
N PHE A 6 7.57 20.90 -0.55
CA PHE A 6 8.64 20.40 -1.40
C PHE A 6 8.48 18.92 -1.70
N PHE A 7 8.10 18.08 -0.73
CA PHE A 7 7.75 16.68 -0.94
C PHE A 7 6.57 16.53 -1.91
N PHE A 8 5.53 17.36 -1.77
CA PHE A 8 4.37 17.36 -2.66
C PHE A 8 4.71 17.85 -4.07
N SER A 9 5.42 18.97 -4.19
CA SER A 9 5.84 19.53 -5.49
C SER A 9 6.86 18.63 -6.19
N PHE A 10 7.80 18.05 -5.45
CA PHE A 10 8.80 17.12 -5.97
C PHE A 10 8.18 15.78 -6.35
N SER A 11 7.29 15.20 -5.53
CA SER A 11 6.55 13.98 -5.88
C SER A 11 5.65 14.23 -7.09
N LEU A 12 4.91 15.35 -7.13
CA LEU A 12 4.12 15.74 -8.29
C LEU A 12 4.99 15.90 -9.54
N PHE A 13 6.18 16.50 -9.44
CA PHE A 13 7.13 16.61 -10.54
C PHE A 13 7.66 15.23 -11.01
N LEU A 14 8.06 14.37 -10.07
CA LEU A 14 8.59 13.03 -10.33
C LEU A 14 7.53 12.13 -11.01
N PHE A 15 6.28 12.19 -10.56
CA PHE A 15 5.20 11.35 -11.10
C PHE A 15 4.57 11.92 -12.38
N THR A 16 4.55 13.25 -12.57
CA THR A 16 3.92 13.84 -13.77
C THR A 16 4.87 14.00 -14.96
N LYS A 17 6.17 14.26 -14.74
CA LYS A 17 7.14 14.56 -15.81
C LYS A 17 8.22 13.51 -16.03
N LEU A 18 8.59 12.69 -15.04
CA LEU A 18 9.70 11.74 -15.21
C LEU A 18 9.44 10.63 -16.26
N PRO A 19 8.21 10.13 -16.49
CA PRO A 19 7.93 9.23 -17.61
C PRO A 19 8.20 9.85 -18.99
N GLY A 20 8.11 11.18 -19.11
CA GLY A 20 8.40 11.91 -20.35
C GLY A 20 9.87 12.26 -20.53
N LEU A 21 10.61 12.50 -19.42
CA LEU A 21 12.03 12.88 -19.45
C LEU A 21 12.98 11.71 -19.74
N ILE A 22 12.61 10.47 -19.39
CA ILE A 22 13.42 9.26 -19.67
C ILE A 22 13.23 8.79 -21.12
N ASN A 23 12.26 9.35 -21.85
CA ASN A 23 12.10 9.13 -23.28
C ASN A 23 13.07 10.03 -24.08
N ILE A 24 14.36 9.94 -23.77
CA ILE A 24 15.41 10.49 -24.64
C ILE A 24 15.29 9.71 -25.95
N ARG A 25 14.93 10.45 -26.99
CA ARG A 25 14.76 10.06 -28.38
C ARG A 25 15.97 9.27 -28.88
N ILE A 26 15.96 7.95 -28.70
CA ILE A 26 16.82 7.05 -29.47
C ILE A 26 16.18 6.94 -30.84
N ASN A 27 16.76 7.64 -31.80
CA ASN A 27 16.40 7.61 -33.21
C ASN A 27 16.48 6.15 -33.70
N LYS A 28 15.33 5.50 -33.89
CA LYS A 28 15.23 4.14 -34.44
C LYS A 28 14.97 4.23 -35.93
N ASN A 29 16.04 4.33 -36.71
CA ASN A 29 16.03 3.85 -38.08
C ASN A 29 16.57 2.42 -38.08
N HIS A 30 15.68 1.42 -38.02
CA HIS A 30 15.70 0.26 -38.92
C HIS A 30 14.61 -0.78 -38.60
N SER A 31 13.97 -1.19 -39.71
CA SER A 31 13.24 -2.43 -40.02
C SER A 31 12.34 -3.09 -38.96
N GLN A 32 11.04 -3.05 -39.29
CA GLN A 32 9.95 -3.78 -38.66
C GLN A 32 10.22 -5.29 -38.55
N VAL A 33 10.21 -5.79 -37.32
CA VAL A 33 9.57 -7.06 -36.99
C VAL A 33 8.52 -6.75 -35.93
N LYS A 34 7.25 -6.80 -36.35
CA LYS A 34 6.08 -6.46 -35.55
C LYS A 34 5.77 -7.63 -34.61
N SER A 35 6.52 -7.76 -33.51
CA SER A 35 6.12 -8.63 -32.40
C SER A 35 5.22 -7.83 -31.46
N SER A 36 4.00 -8.33 -31.22
CA SER A 36 3.02 -7.92 -30.22
C SER A 36 3.63 -7.15 -29.04
N GLN A 37 3.64 -5.83 -29.16
CA GLN A 37 4.12 -4.91 -28.15
C GLN A 37 2.92 -4.12 -27.67
N GLN A 38 2.04 -4.81 -26.95
CA GLN A 38 1.05 -4.19 -26.09
C GLN A 38 1.74 -4.06 -24.74
N ASP A 39 1.92 -2.82 -24.27
CA ASP A 39 2.55 -2.49 -23.00
C ASP A 39 1.84 -3.20 -21.84
N ALA A 40 2.31 -4.41 -21.51
CA ALA A 40 1.96 -5.12 -20.29
C ALA A 40 2.68 -4.41 -19.14
N ASP A 41 2.09 -3.31 -18.67
CA ASP A 41 2.47 -2.61 -17.44
C ASP A 41 2.02 -3.49 -16.25
N GLU A 42 2.66 -4.66 -16.13
CA GLU A 42 2.41 -5.62 -15.06
C GLU A 42 2.85 -4.99 -13.74
N GLY A 43 1.93 -4.88 -12.79
CA GLY A 43 2.15 -4.22 -11.50
C GLY A 43 3.31 -4.78 -10.68
N PHE A 44 3.64 -4.14 -9.56
CA PHE A 44 4.75 -4.55 -8.67
C PHE A 44 4.61 -5.98 -8.14
N ALA A 45 3.37 -6.45 -7.92
CA ALA A 45 3.05 -7.80 -7.49
C ALA A 45 3.40 -8.89 -8.53
N SER A 46 3.65 -8.53 -9.80
CA SER A 46 3.94 -9.50 -10.86
C SER A 46 5.40 -9.95 -10.89
N SER A 47 6.30 -9.42 -10.04
CA SER A 47 7.73 -9.78 -10.12
C SER A 47 8.01 -11.26 -9.82
N SER A 48 7.29 -11.87 -8.86
CA SER A 48 7.39 -13.31 -8.60
C SER A 48 6.72 -14.15 -9.67
N SER A 49 5.57 -13.71 -10.21
CA SER A 49 4.92 -14.40 -11.33
C SER A 49 5.68 -14.22 -12.63
N ILE A 50 6.45 -13.14 -12.83
CA ILE A 50 7.31 -12.94 -14.00
C ILE A 50 8.53 -13.86 -13.95
N GLU A 51 9.15 -14.07 -12.79
CA GLU A 51 10.21 -15.09 -12.67
C GLU A 51 9.66 -16.49 -12.97
N GLU A 52 8.47 -16.81 -12.44
CA GLU A 52 7.76 -18.05 -12.75
C GLU A 52 7.38 -18.14 -14.24
N ASP A 53 6.82 -17.09 -14.83
CA ASP A 53 6.36 -17.02 -16.22
C ASP A 53 7.52 -16.99 -17.22
N GLN A 54 8.65 -16.34 -16.88
CA GLN A 54 9.88 -16.42 -17.66
C GLN A 54 10.48 -17.83 -17.58
N ALA A 55 10.47 -18.46 -16.41
CA ALA A 55 10.85 -19.86 -16.29
C ALA A 55 9.90 -20.75 -17.12
N PHE A 56 8.58 -20.52 -17.06
CA PHE A 56 7.59 -21.25 -17.84
C PHE A 56 7.71 -21.00 -19.34
N GLU A 57 8.05 -19.80 -19.80
CA GLU A 57 8.22 -19.42 -21.19
C GLU A 57 9.52 -19.97 -21.77
N VAL A 58 10.63 -19.96 -21.01
CA VAL A 58 11.86 -20.67 -21.37
C VAL A 58 11.59 -22.18 -21.51
N LEU A 59 10.81 -22.74 -20.58
CA LEU A 59 10.36 -24.15 -20.63
C LEU A 59 9.34 -24.41 -21.75
N ARG A 60 8.57 -23.40 -22.18
CA ARG A 60 7.60 -23.48 -23.29
C ARG A 60 8.33 -23.48 -24.63
N ARG A 61 9.33 -22.60 -24.81
CA ARG A 61 10.19 -22.57 -26.00
C ARG A 61 11.02 -23.84 -26.16
N LYS A 62 11.53 -24.40 -25.05
CA LYS A 62 12.17 -25.73 -25.04
C LYS A 62 11.19 -26.87 -25.38
N ARG A 63 9.89 -26.70 -25.12
CA ARG A 63 8.81 -27.62 -25.55
C ARG A 63 8.48 -27.47 -27.04
N ILE A 64 8.42 -26.24 -27.56
CA ILE A 64 8.10 -25.95 -28.98
C ILE A 64 9.18 -26.51 -29.92
N ASN A 65 10.46 -26.48 -29.52
CA ASN A 65 11.53 -27.13 -30.28
C ASN A 65 11.46 -28.68 -30.29
N LYS A 66 10.53 -29.31 -29.57
CA LYS A 66 10.45 -30.77 -29.45
C LYS A 66 9.03 -31.34 -29.63
N LYS A 67 8.08 -30.54 -30.10
CA LYS A 67 6.67 -30.97 -30.26
C LYS A 67 6.10 -30.56 -31.61
N THR A 68 6.65 -31.11 -32.69
CA THR A 68 5.80 -31.63 -33.76
C THR A 68 5.29 -32.99 -33.28
N ILE A 69 3.99 -33.25 -33.43
CA ILE A 69 3.24 -34.47 -33.08
C ILE A 69 2.35 -34.31 -31.83
N ASP A 70 1.05 -34.36 -32.16
CA ASP A 70 -0.17 -34.65 -31.40
C ASP A 70 -0.74 -33.61 -30.44
N GLU A 71 -1.74 -32.90 -30.99
CA GLU A 71 -2.87 -32.30 -30.29
C GLU A 71 -4.15 -33.08 -30.64
N THR A 72 -4.88 -33.59 -29.65
CA THR A 72 -6.35 -33.67 -29.77
C THR A 72 -7.04 -33.68 -28.40
N SER A 73 -7.96 -32.71 -28.28
CA SER A 73 -9.20 -32.65 -27.50
C SER A 73 -9.21 -32.90 -25.98
N LEU A 74 -9.65 -31.88 -25.24
CA LEU A 74 -10.60 -32.08 -24.14
C LEU A 74 -11.58 -30.91 -24.09
N LYS A 75 -12.86 -31.20 -24.38
CA LYS A 75 -14.01 -30.31 -24.16
C LYS A 75 -14.48 -30.49 -22.72
N THR A 76 -14.67 -29.40 -21.98
CA THR A 76 -15.33 -29.38 -20.68
C THR A 76 -16.73 -28.80 -20.80
N SER A 77 -17.70 -29.53 -20.25
CA SER A 77 -19.12 -29.20 -20.15
C SER A 77 -19.39 -28.12 -19.11
N ASN A 78 -20.20 -27.12 -19.47
CA ASN A 78 -20.79 -26.17 -18.53
C ASN A 78 -21.93 -26.83 -17.75
N MET A 79 -21.89 -26.75 -16.42
CA MET A 79 -23.06 -26.89 -15.56
C MET A 79 -23.21 -25.62 -14.72
N ASP A 80 -24.37 -24.98 -14.87
CA ASP A 80 -24.87 -23.94 -13.98
C ASP A 80 -24.95 -24.47 -12.55
N LYS A 81 -24.12 -23.92 -11.66
CA LYS A 81 -24.32 -23.96 -10.22
C LYS A 81 -24.21 -22.54 -9.70
N LYS A 82 -25.32 -21.98 -9.21
CA LYS A 82 -25.29 -20.83 -8.28
C LYS A 82 -24.29 -21.17 -7.18
N SER A 83 -23.17 -20.44 -7.17
CA SER A 83 -21.99 -20.84 -6.41
C SER A 83 -22.13 -20.51 -4.91
N PRO A 84 -21.58 -21.35 -4.02
CA PRO A 84 -21.55 -21.11 -2.57
C PRO A 84 -20.84 -19.80 -2.16
N VAL A 85 -20.12 -19.17 -3.10
CA VAL A 85 -19.39 -17.91 -2.94
C VAL A 85 -20.33 -16.72 -2.65
N SER A 86 -21.54 -16.71 -3.22
CA SER A 86 -22.52 -15.62 -3.03
C SER A 86 -23.04 -15.55 -1.59
N MET A 87 -23.24 -16.69 -0.94
CA MET A 87 -23.74 -16.76 0.44
C MET A 87 -22.69 -16.29 1.44
N ILE A 88 -21.43 -16.66 1.22
CA ILE A 88 -20.30 -16.27 2.05
C ILE A 88 -20.10 -14.75 2.04
N ALA A 89 -20.18 -14.12 0.85
CA ALA A 89 -20.03 -12.66 0.72
C ALA A 89 -21.12 -11.87 1.48
N LYS A 90 -22.39 -12.35 1.43
CA LYS A 90 -23.50 -11.75 2.18
C LYS A 90 -23.31 -11.90 3.70
N LEU A 91 -22.79 -13.05 4.13
CA LEU A 91 -22.54 -13.32 5.55
C LEU A 91 -21.38 -12.48 6.08
N GLU A 92 -20.34 -12.24 5.26
CA GLU A 92 -19.27 -11.31 5.58
C GLU A 92 -19.79 -9.87 5.77
N HIS A 93 -20.63 -9.38 4.85
CA HIS A 93 -21.22 -8.05 4.98
C HIS A 93 -22.08 -7.91 6.24
N LEU A 94 -22.86 -8.93 6.58
CA LEU A 94 -23.63 -8.97 7.82
C LEU A 94 -22.71 -8.94 9.05
N LEU A 95 -21.60 -9.68 9.03
CA LEU A 95 -20.63 -9.71 10.12
C LEU A 95 -20.01 -8.33 10.35
N TRP A 96 -19.60 -7.64 9.28
CA TRP A 96 -19.10 -6.26 9.37
C TRP A 96 -20.16 -5.31 9.94
N ALA A 97 -21.41 -5.46 9.49
CA ALA A 97 -22.52 -4.63 9.97
C ALA A 97 -22.77 -4.79 11.47
N VAL A 98 -22.94 -6.03 11.92
CA VAL A 98 -23.19 -6.36 13.33
C VAL A 98 -22.02 -5.93 14.20
N SER A 99 -20.78 -6.15 13.74
CA SER A 99 -19.58 -5.78 14.50
C SER A 99 -19.45 -4.26 14.65
N PHE A 100 -19.70 -3.50 13.57
CA PHE A 100 -19.64 -2.04 13.62
C PHE A 100 -20.71 -1.47 14.55
N VAL A 101 -21.97 -1.93 14.42
CA VAL A 101 -23.07 -1.48 15.28
C VAL A 101 -22.78 -1.82 16.74
N TRP A 102 -22.27 -3.01 17.04
CA TRP A 102 -21.92 -3.41 18.40
C TRP A 102 -20.82 -2.52 19.01
N VAL A 103 -19.74 -2.27 18.25
CA VAL A 103 -18.61 -1.44 18.72
C VAL A 103 -19.07 0.00 18.98
N PHE A 104 -19.82 0.61 18.07
CA PHE A 104 -20.29 1.99 18.23
C PHE A 104 -21.42 2.13 19.26
N TYR A 105 -22.26 1.10 19.44
CA TYR A 105 -23.19 1.03 20.55
C TYR A 105 -22.46 1.01 21.89
N LYS A 106 -21.39 0.22 22.02
CA LYS A 106 -20.58 0.19 23.24
C LYS A 106 -19.90 1.54 23.50
N LEU A 107 -19.37 2.19 22.45
CA LEU A 107 -18.79 3.53 22.56
C LEU A 107 -19.84 4.56 23.04
N TYR A 108 -21.07 4.47 22.54
CA TYR A 108 -22.20 5.28 23.02
C TYR A 108 -22.51 5.03 24.50
N THR A 109 -22.52 3.76 24.95
CA THR A 109 -22.72 3.45 26.38
C THR A 109 -21.59 3.96 27.29
N CYS A 110 -20.40 4.22 26.74
CA CYS A 110 -19.30 4.85 27.45
C CYS A 110 -19.42 6.38 27.52
N GLY A 111 -20.44 6.99 26.91
CA GLY A 111 -20.72 8.43 26.96
C GLY A 111 -20.22 9.23 25.74
N LEU A 112 -19.74 8.58 24.69
CA LEU A 112 -19.30 9.24 23.45
C LEU A 112 -20.28 9.01 22.31
N ASN A 113 -20.84 10.08 21.74
CA ASN A 113 -21.85 9.99 20.70
C ASN A 113 -21.24 10.08 19.28
N TYR A 114 -21.34 8.98 18.53
CA TYR A 114 -20.91 8.88 17.12
C TYR A 114 -22.03 8.37 16.20
N ILE A 115 -23.30 8.51 16.63
CA ILE A 115 -24.45 7.99 15.88
C ILE A 115 -24.55 8.65 14.50
N GLU A 116 -24.31 9.96 14.41
CA GLU A 116 -24.36 10.72 13.15
C GLU A 116 -23.35 10.19 12.13
N TRP A 117 -22.11 9.93 12.57
CA TRP A 117 -21.08 9.29 11.75
C TRP A 117 -21.49 7.89 11.30
N GLY A 118 -22.08 7.10 12.20
CA GLY A 118 -22.64 5.79 11.86
C GLY A 118 -23.69 5.89 10.74
N ILE A 119 -24.63 6.83 10.84
CA ILE A 119 -25.67 7.06 9.83
C ILE A 119 -25.03 7.48 8.49
N ILE A 120 -24.08 8.42 8.49
CA ILE A 120 -23.41 8.89 7.28
C ILE A 120 -22.71 7.73 6.55
N LEU A 121 -21.98 6.87 7.28
CA LEU A 121 -21.28 5.75 6.67
C LEU A 121 -22.24 4.70 6.12
N TRP A 122 -23.29 4.33 6.85
CA TRP A 122 -24.28 3.36 6.39
C TRP A 122 -25.11 3.87 5.21
N MET A 123 -25.53 5.13 5.24
CA MET A 123 -26.21 5.77 4.12
C MET A 123 -25.29 5.84 2.89
N GLY A 124 -24.02 6.17 3.07
CA GLY A 124 -23.06 6.18 1.97
C GLY A 124 -22.82 4.79 1.37
N ILE A 125 -22.68 3.74 2.20
CA ILE A 125 -22.57 2.35 1.73
C ILE A 125 -23.83 1.94 0.96
N TYR A 126 -25.01 2.26 1.50
CA TYR A 126 -26.29 1.97 0.85
C TYR A 126 -26.40 2.65 -0.52
N LEU A 127 -26.11 3.96 -0.61
CA LEU A 127 -26.14 4.72 -1.87
C LEU A 127 -25.20 4.14 -2.93
N VAL A 128 -23.97 3.78 -2.52
CA VAL A 128 -22.97 3.17 -3.40
C VAL A 128 -23.42 1.78 -3.88
N ASN A 129 -24.07 0.98 -3.02
CA ASN A 129 -24.62 -0.32 -3.41
C ASN A 129 -25.85 -0.19 -4.34
N SER A 130 -26.78 0.71 -4.05
CA SER A 130 -27.97 0.91 -4.89
C SER A 130 -27.61 1.36 -6.30
N THR A 131 -26.61 2.24 -6.42
CA THR A 131 -26.15 2.70 -7.75
C THR A 131 -25.50 1.59 -8.57
N LYS A 132 -24.85 0.62 -7.93
CA LYS A 132 -24.27 -0.55 -8.60
C LYS A 132 -25.35 -1.44 -9.23
N GLU A 133 -26.49 -1.60 -8.54
CA GLU A 133 -27.62 -2.40 -9.03
C GLU A 133 -28.30 -1.73 -10.24
N THR A 134 -28.57 -0.42 -10.19
CA THR A 134 -29.22 0.30 -11.30
C THR A 134 -28.42 0.26 -12.61
N ILE A 135 -27.09 0.34 -12.55
CA ILE A 135 -26.26 0.32 -13.76
C ILE A 135 -26.24 -1.08 -14.40
N HIS A 136 -26.26 -2.15 -13.60
CA HIS A 136 -26.30 -3.52 -14.12
C HIS A 136 -27.55 -3.77 -14.98
N ASP A 137 -28.71 -3.27 -14.53
CA ASP A 137 -29.96 -3.37 -15.27
C ASP A 137 -29.94 -2.58 -16.60
N THR A 138 -29.12 -1.54 -16.68
CA THR A 138 -29.00 -0.70 -17.88
C THR A 138 -27.93 -1.22 -18.86
N SER A 139 -26.85 -1.81 -18.35
CA SER A 139 -25.76 -2.36 -19.18
C SER A 139 -26.13 -3.67 -19.89
N ASP A 140 -27.08 -4.43 -19.35
CA ASP A 140 -27.66 -5.60 -20.04
C ASP A 140 -28.48 -5.19 -21.29
N GLN A 141 -28.73 -3.89 -21.50
CA GLN A 141 -29.37 -3.33 -22.70
C GLN A 141 -28.47 -2.46 -23.58
N SER A 142 -27.20 -2.21 -23.21
CA SER A 142 -26.31 -1.32 -23.97
C SER A 142 -24.84 -1.77 -23.94
N SER A 143 -24.54 -2.83 -24.69
CA SER A 143 -23.19 -3.34 -24.94
C SER A 143 -22.42 -2.49 -25.97
N ALA A 144 -22.32 -1.17 -25.78
CA ALA A 144 -21.77 -0.27 -26.80
C ALA A 144 -20.38 0.33 -26.48
N ASP A 145 -19.86 0.24 -25.25
CA ASP A 145 -18.64 0.97 -24.87
C ASP A 145 -17.35 0.12 -24.76
N GLU A 146 -17.36 -1.15 -25.19
CA GLU A 146 -16.14 -1.92 -25.48
C GLU A 146 -15.90 -2.01 -26.99
N HIS A 147 -15.31 -0.96 -27.57
CA HIS A 147 -14.75 -1.04 -28.92
C HIS A 147 -13.36 -0.40 -28.98
N ASN A 148 -12.34 -1.24 -28.85
CA ASN A 148 -11.28 -1.41 -29.85
C ASN A 148 -10.30 -2.50 -29.39
N ASP A 149 -10.60 -3.75 -29.75
CA ASP A 149 -9.59 -4.80 -29.97
C ASP A 149 -10.14 -5.71 -31.09
N ILE A 150 -9.88 -5.30 -32.33
CA ILE A 150 -10.19 -6.09 -33.53
C ILE A 150 -8.94 -6.93 -33.87
N TYR A 151 -9.17 -8.23 -34.02
CA TYR A 151 -8.25 -9.36 -34.29
C TYR A 151 -7.61 -10.04 -33.07
N ASP A 152 -8.39 -10.89 -32.40
CA ASP A 152 -7.93 -12.26 -32.11
C ASP A 152 -9.15 -13.19 -32.02
N ASN A 153 -9.16 -14.25 -32.84
CA ASN A 153 -10.32 -15.12 -33.04
C ASN A 153 -10.41 -16.27 -32.02
N ASP A 154 -9.86 -16.07 -30.83
CA ASP A 154 -9.98 -17.00 -29.70
C ASP A 154 -10.97 -16.44 -28.68
N LYS A 155 -12.22 -16.91 -28.77
CA LYS A 155 -13.26 -16.70 -27.75
C LYS A 155 -12.77 -17.28 -26.42
N LYS A 156 -12.04 -16.49 -25.63
CA LYS A 156 -11.92 -16.73 -24.19
C LYS A 156 -13.33 -16.62 -23.60
N PRO A 157 -13.78 -17.57 -22.76
CA PRO A 157 -15.07 -17.46 -22.12
C PRO A 157 -15.11 -16.14 -21.35
N ILE A 158 -16.12 -15.33 -21.63
CA ILE A 158 -16.43 -14.11 -20.87
C ILE A 158 -16.83 -14.59 -19.48
N VAL A 159 -15.85 -14.66 -18.58
CA VAL A 159 -16.11 -14.84 -17.16
C VAL A 159 -16.81 -13.54 -16.73
N PRO A 160 -18.01 -13.58 -16.14
CA PRO A 160 -18.67 -12.39 -15.64
C PRO A 160 -17.75 -11.75 -14.61
N THR A 161 -17.06 -10.67 -14.98
CA THR A 161 -16.23 -9.91 -14.06
C THR A 161 -17.16 -9.26 -13.07
N LEU A 162 -17.10 -9.69 -11.81
CA LEU A 162 -17.82 -9.08 -10.70
C LEU A 162 -17.64 -7.56 -10.78
N SER A 163 -18.75 -6.82 -10.96
CA SER A 163 -18.73 -5.35 -10.98
C SER A 163 -17.98 -4.85 -9.73
N ARG A 164 -16.93 -4.06 -9.94
CA ARG A 164 -16.00 -3.63 -8.88
C ARG A 164 -16.13 -2.12 -8.70
N TYR A 165 -16.15 -1.65 -7.46
CA TYR A 165 -16.09 -0.21 -7.19
C TYR A 165 -14.78 0.39 -7.68
N ARG A 166 -14.86 1.61 -8.23
CA ARG A 166 -13.72 2.33 -8.81
C ARG A 166 -13.67 3.74 -8.27
N ILE A 167 -12.47 4.32 -8.33
CA ILE A 167 -12.20 5.71 -7.97
C ILE A 167 -11.33 6.37 -9.04
N PHE A 168 -11.37 7.71 -9.14
CA PHE A 168 -10.55 8.51 -10.05
C PHE A 168 -10.62 8.12 -11.55
N GLY A 169 -11.68 7.44 -11.99
CA GLY A 169 -11.77 6.91 -13.35
C GLY A 169 -10.75 5.81 -13.65
N ALA A 170 -10.28 5.09 -12.64
CA ALA A 170 -9.36 3.97 -12.77
C ALA A 170 -10.00 2.80 -13.55
N SER A 171 -9.20 2.11 -14.35
CA SER A 171 -9.62 0.86 -15.02
C SER A 171 -9.57 -0.32 -14.05
N ASN A 172 -10.34 -1.38 -14.34
CA ASN A 172 -10.36 -2.61 -13.53
C ASN A 172 -8.96 -3.23 -13.37
N SER A 173 -8.11 -3.09 -14.40
CA SER A 173 -6.70 -3.52 -14.38
C SER A 173 -5.81 -2.85 -13.33
N SER A 174 -6.30 -1.79 -12.66
CA SER A 174 -5.58 -1.13 -11.56
C SER A 174 -5.72 -1.90 -10.25
N PHE A 175 -6.76 -2.73 -10.11
CA PHE A 175 -7.10 -3.45 -8.88
C PHE A 175 -6.75 -4.93 -8.98
N ARG A 176 -6.61 -5.62 -7.85
CA ARG A 176 -6.29 -7.05 -7.80
C ARG A 176 -7.47 -7.90 -8.31
N ASP A 177 -7.26 -8.73 -9.33
CA ASP A 177 -8.33 -9.43 -10.05
C ASP A 177 -8.99 -10.58 -9.24
N ASN A 178 -8.26 -11.24 -8.34
CA ASN A 178 -8.70 -12.47 -7.66
C ASN A 178 -9.41 -12.24 -6.31
N ALA A 179 -9.84 -11.01 -6.01
CA ALA A 179 -10.47 -10.66 -4.74
C ALA A 179 -11.67 -9.72 -4.93
N ASP A 180 -12.57 -9.72 -3.95
CA ASP A 180 -13.65 -8.73 -3.86
C ASP A 180 -13.07 -7.31 -3.69
N ASP A 181 -13.86 -6.27 -3.98
CA ASP A 181 -13.40 -4.89 -3.80
C ASP A 181 -13.02 -4.58 -2.34
N GLY A 182 -13.65 -5.25 -1.38
CA GLY A 182 -13.41 -5.08 0.04
C GLY A 182 -13.82 -3.71 0.56
N LEU A 183 -14.72 -2.99 -0.12
CA LEU A 183 -15.06 -1.61 0.21
C LEU A 183 -15.57 -1.47 1.66
N VAL A 184 -16.50 -2.34 2.07
CA VAL A 184 -17.08 -2.32 3.43
C VAL A 184 -16.00 -2.53 4.49
N CYS A 185 -15.15 -3.54 4.33
CA CYS A 185 -13.99 -3.78 5.21
C CYS A 185 -13.07 -2.54 5.26
N GLY A 186 -12.78 -1.95 4.09
CA GLY A 186 -11.89 -0.80 3.99
C GLY A 186 -12.39 0.46 4.70
N ILE A 187 -13.71 0.68 4.73
CA ILE A 187 -14.34 1.83 5.37
C ILE A 187 -14.45 1.65 6.89
N LEU A 188 -14.76 0.42 7.34
CA LEU A 188 -15.17 0.17 8.73
C LEU A 188 -14.02 -0.30 9.64
N LEU A 189 -13.01 -1.00 9.11
CA LEU A 189 -11.98 -1.66 9.92
C LEU A 189 -11.23 -0.68 10.83
N LEU A 190 -10.63 0.38 10.26
CA LEU A 190 -9.81 1.30 11.05
C LEU A 190 -10.62 2.13 12.05
N PRO A 191 -11.80 2.70 11.70
CA PRO A 191 -12.68 3.31 12.70
C PRO A 191 -13.05 2.37 13.84
N MET A 192 -13.35 1.10 13.54
CA MET A 192 -13.63 0.10 14.59
C MET A 192 -12.43 -0.18 15.49
N VAL A 193 -11.23 -0.27 14.92
CA VAL A 193 -9.99 -0.46 15.70
C VAL A 193 -9.75 0.74 16.62
N ALA A 194 -9.87 1.97 16.10
CA ALA A 194 -9.72 3.18 16.90
C ALA A 194 -10.79 3.30 18.00
N ALA A 195 -12.06 3.00 17.69
CA ALA A 195 -13.14 2.95 18.66
C ALA A 195 -12.90 1.90 19.75
N SER A 196 -12.41 0.71 19.38
CA SER A 196 -12.08 -0.35 20.34
C SER A 196 -10.94 0.06 21.28
N LYS A 197 -9.92 0.75 20.77
CA LYS A 197 -8.83 1.29 21.57
C LYS A 197 -9.34 2.37 22.51
N LEU A 198 -10.20 3.26 22.04
CA LEU A 198 -10.80 4.33 22.84
C LEU A 198 -11.62 3.74 24.01
N MET A 199 -12.43 2.71 23.76
CA MET A 199 -13.17 2.01 24.81
C MET A 199 -12.27 1.37 25.87
N ASP A 200 -11.16 0.74 25.46
CA ASP A 200 -10.19 0.17 26.40
C ASP A 200 -9.56 1.24 27.30
N LEU A 201 -9.26 2.42 26.73
CA LEU A 201 -8.68 3.55 27.47
C LEU A 201 -9.67 4.18 28.45
N MET A 202 -10.93 4.37 28.02
CA MET A 202 -11.99 4.86 28.90
C MET A 202 -12.24 3.90 30.06
N LYS A 203 -12.25 2.58 29.79
CA LYS A 203 -12.42 1.58 30.85
C LYS A 203 -11.28 1.56 31.86
N LYS A 204 -10.05 1.86 31.41
CA LYS A 204 -8.86 1.91 32.26
C LYS A 204 -8.69 3.25 32.98
N ASN A 205 -9.62 4.20 32.80
CA ASN A 205 -9.49 5.58 33.29
C ASN A 205 -8.12 6.16 32.94
N ALA A 206 -7.71 5.99 31.68
CA ALA A 206 -6.48 6.58 31.15
C ALA A 206 -6.55 8.12 31.21
N ASP A 207 -5.40 8.76 31.04
CA ASP A 207 -5.31 10.22 31.05
C ASP A 207 -6.24 10.88 30.01
N GLN A 208 -6.84 12.00 30.39
CA GLN A 208 -7.85 12.66 29.59
C GLN A 208 -7.26 13.22 28.29
N GLY A 209 -6.01 13.71 28.32
CA GLY A 209 -5.28 14.11 27.13
C GLY A 209 -5.13 12.96 26.12
N TYR A 210 -4.75 11.78 26.61
CA TYR A 210 -4.59 10.60 25.77
C TYR A 210 -5.90 10.07 25.18
N ILE A 211 -7.01 10.18 25.92
CA ILE A 211 -8.35 9.87 25.41
C ILE A 211 -8.70 10.79 24.23
N VAL A 212 -8.52 12.10 24.38
CA VAL A 212 -8.78 13.09 23.32
C VAL A 212 -7.85 12.87 22.11
N TYR A 213 -6.59 12.51 22.35
CA TYR A 213 -5.63 12.17 21.30
C TYR A 213 -6.09 10.98 20.42
N VAL A 214 -6.63 9.91 21.03
CA VAL A 214 -7.19 8.77 20.29
C VAL A 214 -8.53 9.14 19.65
N GLN A 215 -9.32 9.97 20.30
CA GLN A 215 -10.58 10.47 19.78
C GLN A 215 -10.41 11.27 18.47
N ALA A 216 -9.41 12.16 18.41
CA ALA A 216 -9.07 12.91 17.20
C ALA A 216 -8.73 11.97 16.01
N ARG A 217 -8.04 10.86 16.27
CA ARG A 217 -7.69 9.85 15.25
C ARG A 217 -8.90 9.08 14.75
N LEU A 218 -9.80 8.70 15.65
CA LEU A 218 -11.09 8.09 15.28
C LEU A 218 -11.89 9.02 14.36
N GLU A 219 -11.98 10.30 14.69
CA GLU A 219 -12.76 11.28 13.92
C GLU A 219 -12.14 11.56 12.55
N LEU A 220 -10.81 11.64 12.46
CA LEU A 220 -10.11 11.71 11.17
C LEU A 220 -10.36 10.46 10.32
N LEU A 221 -10.37 9.27 10.91
CA LEU A 221 -10.69 8.01 10.21
C LEU A 221 -12.10 8.02 9.64
N LEU A 222 -13.08 8.44 10.44
CA LEU A 222 -14.48 8.54 10.02
C LEU A 222 -14.63 9.52 8.85
N LEU A 223 -13.94 10.67 8.90
CA LEU A 223 -13.90 11.65 7.82
C LEU A 223 -13.32 11.06 6.52
N MET A 224 -12.17 10.36 6.58
CA MET A 224 -11.58 9.72 5.38
C MET A 224 -12.47 8.62 4.82
N SER A 225 -13.14 7.86 5.68
CA SER A 225 -14.09 6.82 5.30
C SER A 225 -15.30 7.41 4.55
N ALA A 226 -15.87 8.51 5.04
CA ALA A 226 -16.93 9.24 4.35
C ALA A 226 -16.46 9.80 2.99
N ILE A 227 -15.25 10.36 2.93
CA ILE A 227 -14.66 10.85 1.68
C ILE A 227 -14.51 9.70 0.67
N THR A 228 -14.09 8.51 1.10
CA THR A 228 -13.96 7.33 0.23
C THR A 228 -15.30 6.97 -0.41
N LEU A 229 -16.37 6.98 0.37
CA LEU A 229 -17.73 6.74 -0.13
C LEU A 229 -18.16 7.79 -1.15
N ILE A 230 -17.86 9.07 -0.89
CA ILE A 230 -18.10 10.16 -1.86
C ILE A 230 -17.32 9.92 -3.15
N LEU A 231 -16.05 9.51 -3.07
CA LEU A 231 -15.21 9.24 -4.24
C LEU A 231 -15.78 8.11 -5.11
N VAL A 232 -16.22 7.02 -4.49
CA VAL A 232 -16.84 5.89 -5.20
C VAL A 232 -18.17 6.31 -5.82
N PHE A 233 -19.02 7.00 -5.05
CA PHE A 233 -20.31 7.50 -5.53
C PHE A 233 -20.15 8.45 -6.73
N VAL A 234 -19.25 9.43 -6.62
CA VAL A 234 -18.91 10.36 -7.71
C VAL A 234 -18.41 9.60 -8.92
N ASN A 235 -17.56 8.59 -8.74
CA ASN A 235 -17.04 7.81 -9.85
C ASN A 235 -18.14 7.05 -10.59
N GLU A 236 -19.10 6.44 -9.91
CA GLU A 236 -20.17 5.69 -10.59
C GLU A 236 -21.25 6.61 -11.17
N TYR A 237 -21.63 7.68 -10.48
CA TYR A 237 -22.73 8.56 -10.91
C TYR A 237 -22.32 9.56 -12.01
N LEU A 238 -21.12 10.13 -11.95
CA LEU A 238 -20.68 11.19 -12.88
C LEU A 238 -20.06 10.63 -14.17
N HIS A 239 -20.63 9.54 -14.71
CA HIS A 239 -20.29 8.99 -16.03
C HIS A 239 -20.25 10.04 -17.17
N PRO A 240 -21.19 11.02 -17.25
CA PRO A 240 -21.12 12.05 -18.30
C PRO A 240 -19.93 13.02 -18.14
N LEU A 241 -19.46 13.30 -16.92
CA LEU A 241 -18.29 14.16 -16.68
C LEU A 241 -16.97 13.46 -17.05
N LYS A 242 -16.93 12.12 -17.10
CA LYS A 242 -15.74 11.36 -17.54
C LYS A 242 -15.40 11.62 -19.01
N LYS A 243 -16.39 11.97 -19.83
CA LYS A 243 -16.18 12.35 -21.25
C LYS A 243 -15.50 13.72 -21.38
N LEU A 244 -15.69 14.60 -20.40
CA LEU A 244 -15.16 15.97 -20.43
C LEU A 244 -13.81 16.11 -19.71
N ILE A 245 -13.59 15.35 -18.63
CA ILE A 245 -12.44 15.48 -17.76
C ILE A 245 -11.45 14.33 -17.95
N ARG A 246 -10.23 14.64 -18.41
CA ARG A 246 -9.12 13.66 -18.49
C ARG A 246 -8.88 13.03 -17.11
N LYS A 247 -8.48 11.74 -17.04
CA LYS A 247 -8.26 10.98 -15.79
C LYS A 247 -7.52 11.75 -14.67
N ARG A 248 -6.50 12.56 -15.00
CA ARG A 248 -5.77 13.38 -14.02
C ARG A 248 -6.59 14.53 -13.42
N GLY A 249 -7.54 15.08 -14.16
CA GLY A 249 -8.46 16.12 -13.69
C GLY A 249 -9.47 15.61 -12.66
N LEU A 250 -9.88 14.34 -12.74
CA LEU A 250 -10.78 13.71 -11.75
C LEU A 250 -10.13 13.62 -10.37
N PHE A 251 -8.81 13.36 -10.32
CA PHE A 251 -8.07 13.39 -9.06
C PHE A 251 -7.99 14.81 -8.49
N VAL A 252 -7.66 15.81 -9.31
CA VAL A 252 -7.57 17.20 -8.84
C VAL A 252 -8.93 17.72 -8.36
N SER A 253 -10.02 17.42 -9.07
CA SER A 253 -11.37 17.80 -8.63
C SER A 253 -11.75 17.12 -7.31
N SER A 254 -11.30 15.87 -7.11
CA SER A 254 -11.57 15.15 -5.86
C SER A 254 -10.92 15.80 -4.62
N ILE A 255 -9.73 16.40 -4.78
CA ILE A 255 -9.06 17.15 -3.71
C ILE A 255 -9.89 18.36 -3.33
N VAL A 256 -10.41 19.11 -4.31
CA VAL A 256 -11.23 20.29 -4.07
C VAL A 256 -12.53 19.91 -3.35
N VAL A 257 -13.25 18.90 -3.86
CA VAL A 257 -14.49 18.40 -3.25
C VAL A 257 -14.24 17.95 -1.80
N SER A 258 -13.12 17.28 -1.56
CA SER A 258 -12.80 16.75 -0.22
C SER A 258 -12.36 17.83 0.74
N ALA A 259 -11.66 18.87 0.27
CA ALA A 259 -11.36 20.06 1.06
C ALA A 259 -12.65 20.82 1.44
N LEU A 260 -13.58 20.99 0.51
CA LEU A 260 -14.88 21.61 0.78
C LEU A 260 -15.71 20.79 1.77
N PHE A 261 -15.78 19.47 1.58
CA PHE A 261 -16.47 18.56 2.51
C PHE A 261 -15.83 18.60 3.91
N THR A 262 -14.50 18.60 3.97
CA THR A 262 -13.76 18.73 5.23
C THR A 262 -14.08 20.04 5.92
N ALA A 263 -14.08 21.16 5.20
CA ALA A 263 -14.44 22.47 5.77
C ALA A 263 -15.90 22.51 6.25
N LEU A 264 -16.83 21.91 5.49
CA LEU A 264 -18.24 21.80 5.87
C LEU A 264 -18.39 21.04 7.21
N VAL A 265 -17.81 19.84 7.30
CA VAL A 265 -17.94 18.96 8.48
C VAL A 265 -17.16 19.45 9.70
N THR A 266 -16.10 20.24 9.51
CA THR A 266 -15.28 20.75 10.62
C THR A 266 -15.73 22.12 11.13
N ARG A 267 -16.32 22.98 10.27
CA ARG A 267 -16.60 24.39 10.61
C ARG A 267 -18.07 24.79 10.56
N ILE A 268 -18.84 24.20 9.64
CA ILE A 268 -20.22 24.63 9.41
C ILE A 268 -21.19 23.72 10.18
N LEU A 269 -20.99 22.41 10.06
CA LEU A 269 -21.80 21.39 10.72
C LEU A 269 -20.86 20.43 11.47
N PRO A 270 -20.29 20.85 12.62
CA PRO A 270 -19.43 20.00 13.42
C PRO A 270 -20.23 18.81 13.93
N LEU A 271 -19.96 17.63 13.35
CA LEU A 271 -20.56 16.35 13.78
C LEU A 271 -20.05 15.92 15.16
N THR A 272 -18.86 16.40 15.53
CA THR A 272 -18.18 16.07 16.79
C THR A 272 -17.36 17.27 17.27
N ASP A 273 -17.29 17.42 18.59
CA ASP A 273 -16.60 18.56 19.21
C ASP A 273 -15.08 18.52 18.95
N VAL A 274 -14.44 17.35 19.02
CA VAL A 274 -12.98 17.23 18.88
C VAL A 274 -12.52 17.60 17.47
N LEU A 275 -13.18 17.11 16.43
CA LEU A 275 -12.86 17.41 15.03
C LEU A 275 -12.95 18.91 14.72
N SER A 276 -13.89 19.62 15.37
CA SER A 276 -14.04 21.08 15.23
C SER A 276 -12.87 21.86 15.88
N GLN A 277 -12.26 21.29 16.92
CA GLN A 277 -11.13 21.88 17.64
C GLN A 277 -9.78 21.65 16.93
N LEU A 278 -9.71 20.67 16.01
CA LEU A 278 -8.49 20.42 15.24
C LEU A 278 -8.16 21.59 14.31
N SER A 279 -6.86 21.80 14.09
CA SER A 279 -6.37 22.78 13.11
C SER A 279 -6.85 22.39 11.71
N ILE A 280 -7.64 23.26 11.08
CA ILE A 280 -8.22 23.00 9.74
C ILE A 280 -7.14 22.73 8.71
N MET A 281 -6.01 23.42 8.82
CA MET A 281 -4.89 23.27 7.91
C MET A 281 -4.29 21.87 8.00
N MET A 282 -4.09 21.36 9.22
CA MET A 282 -3.57 20.00 9.44
C MET A 282 -4.58 18.94 8.98
N THR A 283 -5.87 19.15 9.23
CA THR A 283 -6.93 18.25 8.77
C THR A 283 -6.98 18.19 7.24
N VAL A 284 -7.01 19.34 6.56
CA VAL A 284 -7.01 19.41 5.08
C VAL A 284 -5.74 18.80 4.49
N LEU A 285 -4.58 19.05 5.10
CA LEU A 285 -3.31 18.45 4.67
C LEU A 285 -3.35 16.92 4.80
N THR A 286 -3.92 16.41 5.88
CA THR A 286 -4.06 14.97 6.14
C THR A 286 -5.03 14.30 5.17
N VAL A 287 -6.16 14.96 4.88
CA VAL A 287 -7.13 14.51 3.86
C VAL A 287 -6.49 14.48 2.48
N THR A 288 -5.69 15.50 2.16
CA THR A 288 -4.97 15.56 0.89
C THR A 288 -3.92 14.45 0.83
N LEU A 289 -3.16 14.20 1.90
CA LEU A 289 -2.20 13.09 1.99
C LEU A 289 -2.88 11.74 1.77
N PHE A 290 -4.01 11.49 2.45
CA PHE A 290 -4.82 10.29 2.28
C PHE A 290 -5.18 10.06 0.81
N GLN A 291 -5.69 11.08 0.12
CA GLN A 291 -6.04 10.97 -1.30
C GLN A 291 -4.82 10.79 -2.21
N TRP A 292 -3.68 11.37 -1.86
CA TRP A 292 -2.43 11.16 -2.56
C TRP A 292 -1.95 9.71 -2.44
N PHE A 293 -1.98 9.13 -1.25
CA PHE A 293 -1.63 7.71 -1.05
C PHE A 293 -2.60 6.80 -1.78
N LEU A 294 -3.90 7.12 -1.77
CA LEU A 294 -4.86 6.45 -2.62
C LEU A 294 -4.42 6.56 -4.10
N TYR A 295 -4.20 7.77 -4.62
CA TYR A 295 -3.84 7.92 -6.02
C TYR A 295 -2.55 7.16 -6.41
N ILE A 296 -1.54 7.15 -5.54
CA ILE A 296 -0.30 6.38 -5.72
C ILE A 296 -0.62 4.89 -5.83
N CYS A 297 -1.42 4.33 -4.92
CA CYS A 297 -1.77 2.91 -4.96
C CYS A 297 -2.52 2.53 -6.25
N VAL A 298 -3.43 3.38 -6.76
CA VAL A 298 -4.14 3.13 -8.04
C VAL A 298 -3.17 3.14 -9.22
N VAL A 299 -2.29 4.16 -9.29
CA VAL A 299 -1.53 4.44 -10.51
C VAL A 299 -0.21 3.68 -10.57
N THR A 300 0.47 3.53 -9.44
CA THR A 300 1.81 2.95 -9.37
C THR A 300 1.80 1.49 -8.90
N LEU A 301 0.94 1.15 -7.93
CA LEU A 301 0.85 -0.18 -7.33
C LEU A 301 -0.30 -1.00 -7.94
N LYS A 302 -0.44 -0.93 -9.27
CA LYS A 302 -1.47 -1.64 -10.03
C LYS A 302 -1.51 -3.12 -9.65
N LYS A 303 -2.71 -3.69 -9.55
CA LYS A 303 -2.98 -5.11 -9.22
C LYS A 303 -2.45 -5.60 -7.87
N CYS A 304 -1.88 -4.73 -7.04
CA CYS A 304 -1.36 -5.12 -5.72
C CYS A 304 -2.47 -5.17 -4.67
N PHE A 305 -3.42 -4.23 -4.75
CA PHE A 305 -4.44 -4.03 -3.74
C PHE A 305 -5.87 -4.16 -4.28
N THR A 306 -6.79 -4.57 -3.41
CA THR A 306 -8.23 -4.29 -3.57
C THR A 306 -8.53 -2.84 -3.18
N LEU A 307 -9.72 -2.33 -3.49
CA LEU A 307 -10.11 -0.97 -3.13
C LEU A 307 -10.13 -0.76 -1.60
N GLY A 308 -10.58 -1.78 -0.86
CA GLY A 308 -10.60 -1.80 0.60
C GLY A 308 -9.21 -1.82 1.22
N GLU A 309 -8.34 -2.74 0.78
CA GLU A 309 -6.94 -2.82 1.26
C GLU A 309 -6.21 -1.50 1.06
N MET A 310 -6.42 -0.89 -0.10
CA MET A 310 -5.84 0.37 -0.46
C MET A 310 -6.35 1.56 0.37
N THR A 311 -7.65 1.56 0.70
CA THR A 311 -8.24 2.52 1.65
C THR A 311 -7.60 2.39 3.02
N ILE A 312 -7.46 1.17 3.54
CA ILE A 312 -6.84 0.89 4.85
C ILE A 312 -5.39 1.39 4.87
N VAL A 313 -4.59 1.04 3.86
CA VAL A 313 -3.18 1.46 3.78
C VAL A 313 -3.07 2.99 3.73
N SER A 314 -3.93 3.64 2.94
CA SER A 314 -3.89 5.09 2.77
C SER A 314 -4.36 5.85 4.02
N GLN A 315 -5.42 5.38 4.69
CA GLN A 315 -5.89 5.95 5.95
C GLN A 315 -4.86 5.81 7.07
N SER A 316 -4.30 4.60 7.24
CA SER A 316 -3.26 4.32 8.23
C SER A 316 -2.05 5.22 8.02
N THR A 317 -1.60 5.34 6.76
CA THR A 317 -0.47 6.19 6.40
C THR A 317 -0.75 7.66 6.69
N ALA A 318 -1.94 8.17 6.34
CA ALA A 318 -2.30 9.56 6.58
C ALA A 318 -2.29 9.91 8.07
N ILE A 319 -2.73 9.00 8.95
CA ILE A 319 -2.72 9.20 10.41
C ILE A 319 -1.31 9.22 10.99
N LEU A 320 -0.43 8.35 10.49
CA LEU A 320 0.99 8.35 10.89
C LEU A 320 1.68 9.67 10.49
N PHE A 321 1.35 10.18 9.30
CA PHE A 321 1.79 11.52 8.89
C PHE A 321 1.18 12.62 9.75
N TYR A 322 -0.09 12.51 10.16
CA TYR A 322 -0.72 13.46 11.07
C TYR A 322 0.03 13.54 12.41
N GLY A 323 0.38 12.41 13.02
CA GLY A 323 1.21 12.40 14.23
C GLY A 323 2.58 13.05 14.03
N THR A 324 3.21 12.83 12.87
CA THR A 324 4.48 13.50 12.51
C THR A 324 4.30 15.01 12.36
N LEU A 325 3.17 15.45 11.78
CA LEU A 325 2.82 16.85 11.65
C LEU A 325 2.58 17.51 13.02
N GLU A 326 2.00 16.80 13.98
CA GLU A 326 1.85 17.25 15.37
C GLU A 326 3.21 17.52 16.01
N PHE A 327 4.20 16.62 15.89
CA PHE A 327 5.55 16.86 16.43
C PHE A 327 6.22 18.07 15.78
N ILE A 328 6.10 18.22 14.47
CA ILE A 328 6.61 19.39 13.74
C ILE A 328 5.91 20.65 14.26
N TYR A 329 4.59 20.62 14.42
CA TYR A 329 3.83 21.77 14.89
C TYR A 329 4.28 22.20 16.28
N ILE A 330 4.43 21.26 17.21
CA ILE A 330 4.93 21.52 18.56
C ILE A 330 6.33 22.13 18.51
N ALA A 331 7.24 21.57 17.70
CA ALA A 331 8.62 22.04 17.62
C ALA A 331 8.77 23.46 17.05
N PHE A 332 7.91 23.86 16.10
CA PHE A 332 7.98 25.19 15.47
C PHE A 332 7.05 26.23 16.09
N PHE A 333 5.96 25.81 16.74
CA PHE A 333 4.94 26.69 17.32
C PHE A 333 4.59 26.28 18.76
N PRO A 334 5.57 26.32 19.70
CA PRO A 334 5.36 25.86 21.07
C PRO A 334 4.28 26.65 21.81
N GLU A 335 4.08 27.93 21.48
CA GLU A 335 3.10 28.82 22.13
C GLU A 335 1.64 28.47 21.79
N ASN A 336 1.38 27.79 20.67
CA ASN A 336 0.03 27.47 20.19
C ASN A 336 -0.30 25.97 20.31
N LYS A 337 0.36 25.27 21.23
CA LYS A 337 0.19 23.83 21.41
C LYS A 337 -1.26 23.48 21.84
N PRO A 338 -1.96 22.57 21.14
CA PRO A 338 -3.28 22.09 21.55
C PRO A 338 -3.29 21.54 22.98
N GLY A 339 -4.35 21.84 23.74
CA GLY A 339 -4.47 21.44 25.15
C GLY A 339 -4.27 19.94 25.41
N TYR A 340 -4.79 19.07 24.53
CA TYR A 340 -4.63 17.61 24.66
C TYR A 340 -3.20 17.10 24.42
N LEU A 341 -2.31 17.94 23.88
CA LEU A 341 -0.89 17.60 23.74
C LEU A 341 -0.09 18.08 24.96
N ASN A 342 -0.62 18.99 25.79
CA ASN A 342 0.12 19.66 26.88
C ASN A 342 0.46 18.73 28.05
N GLU A 343 -0.33 17.68 28.27
CA GLU A 343 -0.25 16.85 29.48
C GLU A 343 0.55 15.56 29.28
N ASP A 344 0.74 15.14 28.02
CA ASP A 344 1.47 13.92 27.71
C ASP A 344 2.99 14.17 27.69
N GLU A 345 3.67 13.88 28.79
CA GLU A 345 5.14 13.68 28.84
C GLU A 345 5.58 12.61 27.81
N SER A 346 4.64 11.70 27.46
CA SER A 346 4.77 10.67 26.42
C SER A 346 4.76 11.21 24.98
N SER A 347 4.09 12.35 24.72
CA SER A 347 3.90 12.93 23.37
C SER A 347 5.18 13.51 22.80
N THR A 348 6.17 13.83 23.64
CA THR A 348 7.50 14.27 23.18
C THR A 348 8.57 13.26 23.57
N SER A 349 8.17 12.02 23.87
CA SER A 349 9.14 10.96 24.14
C SER A 349 10.02 10.75 22.89
N PRO A 350 11.36 10.72 23.02
CA PRO A 350 12.23 10.53 21.87
C PRO A 350 11.96 9.21 21.13
N ILE A 351 11.51 8.18 21.84
CA ILE A 351 11.08 6.89 21.27
C ILE A 351 9.92 7.10 20.28
N SER A 352 8.87 7.83 20.68
CA SER A 352 7.71 8.07 19.81
C SER A 352 8.08 8.88 18.56
N VAL A 353 8.94 9.89 18.73
CA VAL A 353 9.44 10.70 17.61
C VAL A 353 10.24 9.83 16.63
N LEU A 354 11.11 8.96 17.12
CA LEU A 354 11.92 8.08 16.28
C LEU A 354 11.09 6.99 15.59
N ILE A 355 10.09 6.40 16.26
CA ILE A 355 9.17 5.44 15.62
C ILE A 355 8.45 6.11 14.44
N HIS A 356 7.90 7.31 14.64
CA HIS A 356 7.26 8.05 13.55
C HIS A 356 8.26 8.41 12.44
N ALA A 357 9.49 8.78 12.80
CA ALA A 357 10.55 9.08 11.84
C ALA A 357 10.97 7.85 11.01
N VAL A 358 11.01 6.66 11.60
CA VAL A 358 11.28 5.40 10.88
C VAL A 358 10.13 5.09 9.93
N ILE A 359 8.89 5.09 10.42
CA ILE A 359 7.70 4.75 9.63
C ILE A 359 7.54 5.70 8.45
N VAL A 360 7.49 7.01 8.71
CA VAL A 360 7.36 8.03 7.66
C VAL A 360 8.62 8.08 6.79
N GLY A 361 9.79 7.85 7.39
CA GLY A 361 11.07 7.78 6.70
C GLY A 361 11.10 6.69 5.62
N ILE A 362 10.65 5.48 5.93
CA ILE A 362 10.58 4.36 4.97
C ILE A 362 9.69 4.73 3.78
N ILE A 363 8.56 5.39 4.02
CA ILE A 363 7.66 5.84 2.96
C ILE A 363 8.35 6.89 2.07
N ILE A 364 9.00 7.87 2.68
CA ILE A 364 9.70 8.91 1.92
C ILE A 364 10.86 8.31 1.12
N ILE A 365 11.65 7.41 1.72
CA ILE A 365 12.72 6.68 1.04
C ILE A 365 12.14 5.91 -0.14
N GLY A 366 11.04 5.18 0.04
CA GLY A 366 10.37 4.43 -1.04
C GLY A 366 9.92 5.31 -2.20
N VAL A 367 9.29 6.46 -1.91
CA VAL A 367 8.83 7.42 -2.93
C VAL A 367 10.01 8.07 -3.66
N MET A 368 11.03 8.53 -2.94
CA MET A 368 12.19 9.22 -3.51
C MET A 368 13.10 8.28 -4.32
N THR A 369 13.23 7.03 -3.88
CA THR A 369 14.03 6.01 -4.57
C THR A 369 13.27 5.27 -5.67
N TYR A 370 11.96 5.53 -5.83
CA TYR A 370 11.08 4.86 -6.80
C TYR A 370 11.66 4.80 -8.23
N PRO A 371 12.23 5.88 -8.81
CA PRO A 371 12.79 5.81 -10.17
C PRO A 371 13.94 4.79 -10.28
N LEU A 372 14.78 4.68 -9.24
CA LEU A 372 15.89 3.73 -9.19
C LEU A 372 15.37 2.30 -9.03
N LEU A 373 14.35 2.10 -8.19
CA LEU A 373 13.69 0.80 -8.05
C LEU A 373 13.01 0.36 -9.35
N ARG A 374 12.36 1.29 -10.06
CA ARG A 374 11.78 1.03 -11.38
C ARG A 374 12.84 0.71 -12.42
N ALA A 375 13.95 1.44 -12.44
CA ALA A 375 15.09 1.15 -13.31
C ALA A 375 15.70 -0.22 -12.99
N SER A 376 15.87 -0.54 -11.71
CA SER A 376 16.35 -1.85 -11.25
C SER A 376 15.42 -2.96 -11.73
N ARG A 377 14.10 -2.78 -11.61
CA ARG A 377 13.09 -3.72 -12.08
C ARG A 377 13.16 -3.91 -13.60
N THR A 378 13.22 -2.84 -14.37
CA THR A 378 13.30 -2.95 -15.85
C THR A 378 14.60 -3.62 -16.30
N ILE A 379 15.69 -3.49 -15.55
CA ILE A 379 16.93 -4.23 -15.80
C ILE A 379 16.79 -5.70 -15.40
N ALA A 380 16.13 -6.01 -14.28
CA ALA A 380 15.91 -7.37 -13.81
C ALA A 380 14.96 -8.17 -14.72
N GLN A 381 13.91 -7.53 -15.23
CA GLN A 381 12.89 -8.13 -16.09
C GLN A 381 13.32 -8.24 -17.57
N GLN A 382 14.52 -7.80 -17.93
CA GLN A 382 15.01 -7.95 -19.30
C GLN A 382 15.18 -9.42 -19.64
N PRO A 383 14.51 -9.92 -20.68
CA PRO A 383 14.55 -11.33 -21.00
C PRO A 383 15.96 -11.73 -21.46
N TYR A 384 16.41 -12.89 -20.99
CA TYR A 384 17.77 -13.42 -21.19
C TYR A 384 18.24 -13.34 -22.66
N TRP A 385 17.36 -13.62 -23.64
CA TRP A 385 17.72 -13.56 -25.06
C TRP A 385 18.10 -12.16 -25.57
N ARG A 386 17.61 -11.07 -24.95
CA ARG A 386 18.03 -9.70 -25.28
C ARG A 386 19.43 -9.35 -24.73
N THR A 387 19.99 -10.19 -23.86
CA THR A 387 21.29 -9.96 -23.24
C THR A 387 22.43 -10.72 -23.93
N VAL A 388 22.12 -11.65 -24.85
CA VAL A 388 23.10 -12.50 -25.54
C VAL A 388 24.09 -11.68 -26.36
N ASP A 389 23.65 -10.58 -26.98
CA ASP A 389 24.51 -9.71 -27.82
C ASP A 389 25.24 -8.60 -27.03
N ARG A 390 25.08 -8.53 -25.70
CA ARG A 390 25.67 -7.46 -24.87
C ARG A 390 26.78 -8.01 -23.97
N PRO A 391 27.86 -7.23 -23.74
CA PRO A 391 28.88 -7.65 -22.81
C PRO A 391 28.29 -7.80 -21.40
N LEU A 392 28.45 -8.99 -20.81
CA LEU A 392 27.94 -9.36 -19.49
C LEU A 392 28.39 -8.36 -18.40
N SER A 393 29.58 -7.77 -18.56
CA SER A 393 30.14 -6.73 -17.70
C SER A 393 29.29 -5.45 -17.71
N ALA A 394 28.78 -5.00 -18.86
CA ALA A 394 27.96 -3.79 -18.93
C ALA A 394 26.59 -3.98 -18.26
N PHE A 395 26.02 -5.17 -18.34
CA PHE A 395 24.77 -5.51 -17.64
C PHE A 395 24.98 -5.55 -16.12
N ARG A 396 26.05 -6.22 -15.67
CA ARG A 396 26.44 -6.25 -14.25
C ARG A 396 26.70 -4.85 -13.70
N ASN A 397 27.41 -4.00 -14.45
CA ASN A 397 27.71 -2.63 -14.03
C ASN A 397 26.43 -1.79 -13.90
N LYS A 398 25.43 -1.96 -14.78
CA LYS A 398 24.14 -1.25 -14.66
C LYS A 398 23.36 -1.67 -13.42
N LYS A 399 23.32 -2.97 -13.10
CA LYS A 399 22.71 -3.48 -11.86
C LYS A 399 23.41 -2.90 -10.63
N LEU A 400 24.74 -2.93 -10.63
CA LEU A 400 25.56 -2.39 -9.54
C LEU A 400 25.33 -0.89 -9.36
N MET A 401 25.29 -0.10 -10.44
CA MET A 401 25.05 1.35 -10.37
C MET A 401 23.65 1.68 -9.83
N ALA A 402 22.62 0.93 -10.24
CA ALA A 402 21.28 1.11 -9.69
C ALA A 402 21.23 0.78 -8.18
N ALA A 403 21.92 -0.27 -7.75
CA ALA A 403 22.02 -0.63 -6.34
C ALA A 403 22.81 0.39 -5.51
N ILE A 404 23.99 0.81 -5.98
CA ILE A 404 24.79 1.86 -5.33
C ILE A 404 23.98 3.15 -5.23
N GLY A 405 23.33 3.57 -6.33
CA GLY A 405 22.49 4.76 -6.34
C GLY A 405 21.36 4.69 -5.31
N PHE A 406 20.71 3.51 -5.17
CA PHE A 406 19.69 3.28 -4.16
C PHE A 406 20.24 3.48 -2.74
N TYR A 407 21.34 2.80 -2.38
CA TYR A 407 21.90 2.89 -1.03
C TYR A 407 22.45 4.28 -0.71
N VAL A 408 23.15 4.92 -1.65
CA VAL A 408 23.67 6.28 -1.47
C VAL A 408 22.53 7.27 -1.26
N LEU A 409 21.45 7.18 -2.05
CA LEU A 409 20.29 8.05 -1.89
C LEU A 409 19.57 7.79 -0.56
N THR A 410 19.43 6.54 -0.13
CA THR A 410 18.86 6.19 1.18
C THR A 410 19.67 6.79 2.33
N VAL A 411 21.00 6.61 2.33
CA VAL A 411 21.89 7.21 3.35
C VAL A 411 21.78 8.74 3.35
N PHE A 412 21.72 9.35 2.16
CA PHE A 412 21.54 10.79 2.03
C PHE A 412 20.22 11.26 2.65
N ILE A 413 19.10 10.59 2.34
CA ILE A 413 17.78 10.91 2.91
C ILE A 413 17.78 10.78 4.44
N VAL A 414 18.34 9.69 4.98
CA VAL A 414 18.40 9.47 6.43
C VAL A 414 19.24 10.55 7.11
N THR A 415 20.42 10.87 6.57
CA THR A 415 21.40 11.75 7.22
C THR A 415 21.07 13.24 7.05
N PHE A 416 20.61 13.66 5.87
CA PHE A 416 20.41 15.08 5.56
C PHE A 416 18.96 15.53 5.62
N MET A 417 18.01 14.59 5.64
CA MET A 417 16.59 14.93 5.70
C MET A 417 15.97 14.47 7.01
N ILE A 418 15.98 13.18 7.33
CA ILE A 418 15.29 12.65 8.51
C ILE A 418 16.01 13.05 9.81
N ALA A 419 17.32 12.78 9.92
CA ALA A 419 18.07 12.99 11.15
C ALA A 419 18.08 14.46 11.64
N PRO A 420 18.19 15.49 10.78
CA PRO A 420 18.09 16.88 11.21
C PRO A 420 16.71 17.22 11.77
N PHE A 421 15.61 16.69 11.19
CA PHE A 421 14.28 16.90 11.75
C PHE A 421 14.12 16.26 13.12
N CYS A 422 14.57 15.02 13.30
CA CYS A 422 14.56 14.38 14.61
C CYS A 422 15.40 15.16 15.63
N LYS A 423 16.57 15.66 15.23
CA LYS A 423 17.43 16.49 16.10
C LYS A 423 16.74 17.78 16.52
N LEU A 424 16.01 18.44 15.62
CA LEU A 424 15.26 19.65 15.95
C LEU A 424 14.16 19.41 16.99
N ILE A 425 13.54 18.23 16.98
CA ILE A 425 12.44 17.88 17.88
C ILE A 425 12.97 17.35 19.22
N ILE A 426 13.96 16.45 19.20
CA ILE A 426 14.51 15.77 20.38
C ILE A 426 15.54 16.65 21.12
N GLY A 427 16.21 17.56 20.41
CA GLY A 427 17.31 18.39 20.95
C GLY A 427 18.69 17.74 20.84
N GLU A 428 18.77 16.44 20.58
CA GLU A 428 20.01 15.66 20.47
C GLU A 428 20.13 14.94 19.11
N ASN A 429 21.34 14.51 18.75
CA ASN A 429 21.52 13.75 17.51
C ASN A 429 20.80 12.39 17.64
N PRO A 430 19.86 12.04 16.75
CA PRO A 430 19.03 10.84 16.89
C PRO A 430 19.83 9.54 16.88
N LEU A 431 20.95 9.50 16.14
CA LEU A 431 21.84 8.34 16.12
C LEU A 431 22.56 8.15 17.46
N ILE A 432 23.03 9.24 18.07
CA ILE A 432 23.70 9.18 19.38
C ILE A 432 22.68 8.77 20.43
N TRP A 433 21.51 9.41 20.43
CA TRP A 433 20.40 9.05 21.31
C TRP A 433 20.02 7.57 21.19
N THR A 434 19.95 7.02 19.97
CA THR A 434 19.63 5.60 19.74
C THR A 434 20.72 4.68 20.29
N LEU A 435 22.00 5.06 20.18
CA LEU A 435 23.11 4.31 20.76
C LEU A 435 23.06 4.37 22.29
N ASP A 436 22.81 5.52 22.88
CA ASP A 436 22.68 5.68 24.33
C ASP A 436 21.49 4.85 24.85
N PHE A 437 20.35 4.89 24.16
CA PHE A 437 19.20 4.05 24.45
C PHE A 437 19.50 2.55 24.36
N LEU A 438 20.32 2.13 23.40
CA LEU A 438 20.76 0.74 23.26
C LEU A 438 21.67 0.32 24.43
N TYR A 439 22.64 1.15 24.82
CA TYR A 439 23.61 0.84 25.87
C TYR A 439 23.08 1.03 27.29
N MET A 440 21.96 1.75 27.47
CA MET A 440 21.30 1.91 28.76
C MET A 440 20.87 0.58 29.40
N SER A 441 20.58 -0.45 28.60
CA SER A 441 20.16 -1.75 29.12
C SER A 441 20.92 -2.91 28.45
N PRO A 442 21.56 -3.81 29.22
CA PRO A 442 22.30 -4.94 28.66
C PRO A 442 21.39 -5.90 27.88
N SER A 443 20.11 -6.03 28.27
CA SER A 443 19.11 -6.84 27.55
C SER A 443 18.96 -6.42 26.09
N ARG A 444 18.95 -5.10 25.81
CA ARG A 444 18.83 -4.54 24.46
C ARG A 444 20.05 -4.87 23.61
N VAL A 445 21.24 -4.78 24.20
CA VAL A 445 22.49 -5.16 23.54
C VAL A 445 22.52 -6.65 23.21
N PHE A 446 22.18 -7.52 24.18
CA PHE A 446 22.12 -8.97 23.95
C PHE A 446 21.09 -9.34 22.89
N LEU A 447 19.92 -8.69 22.91
CA LEU A 447 18.88 -8.91 21.92
C LEU A 447 19.32 -8.47 20.52
N CYS A 448 20.03 -7.34 20.41
CA CYS A 448 20.60 -6.86 19.15
C CYS A 448 21.66 -7.85 18.59
N LEU A 449 22.56 -8.34 19.45
CA LEU A 449 23.54 -9.36 19.08
C LEU A 449 22.87 -10.67 18.64
N TYR A 450 21.83 -11.08 19.36
CA TYR A 450 21.02 -12.24 19.00
C TYR A 450 20.37 -12.05 17.62
N TRP A 451 19.73 -10.91 17.35
CA TRP A 451 19.15 -10.63 16.03
C TRP A 451 20.19 -10.65 14.92
N LEU A 452 21.36 -10.06 15.15
CA LEU A 452 22.47 -10.09 14.20
C LEU A 452 22.91 -11.54 13.91
N LEU A 453 23.04 -12.38 14.94
CA LEU A 453 23.35 -13.80 14.79
C LEU A 453 22.25 -14.54 14.02
N MET A 454 20.98 -14.25 14.28
CA MET A 454 19.85 -14.86 13.56
C MET A 454 19.82 -14.48 12.08
N VAL A 455 20.15 -13.24 11.74
CA VAL A 455 20.24 -12.81 10.34
C VAL A 455 21.44 -13.47 9.64
N ILE A 456 22.61 -13.51 10.28
CA ILE A 456 23.81 -14.14 9.72
C ILE A 456 23.61 -15.64 9.52
N THR A 457 23.08 -16.35 10.52
CA THR A 457 22.77 -17.79 10.41
C THR A 457 21.76 -18.04 9.29
N THR A 458 20.75 -17.19 9.15
CA THR A 458 19.77 -17.34 8.06
C THR A 458 20.38 -17.13 6.68
N VAL A 459 21.21 -16.10 6.50
CA VAL A 459 21.90 -15.82 5.23
C VAL A 459 22.88 -16.94 4.87
N THR A 460 23.64 -17.44 5.85
CA THR A 460 24.59 -18.55 5.63
C THR A 460 23.87 -19.85 5.29
N ILE A 461 22.80 -20.22 6.00
CA ILE A 461 21.96 -21.37 5.67
C ILE A 461 21.39 -21.23 4.26
N TRP A 462 20.92 -20.04 3.88
CA TRP A 462 20.39 -19.79 2.54
C TRP A 462 21.48 -19.93 1.46
N ALA A 463 22.66 -19.36 1.68
CA ALA A 463 23.80 -19.47 0.75
C ALA A 463 24.21 -20.93 0.54
N ILE A 464 24.38 -21.68 1.65
CA ILE A 464 24.69 -23.12 1.61
C ILE A 464 23.58 -23.88 0.87
N MET A 465 22.30 -23.60 1.15
CA MET A 465 21.19 -24.26 0.47
C MET A 465 21.20 -23.97 -1.04
N LEU A 466 21.57 -22.76 -1.45
CA LEU A 466 21.66 -22.35 -2.85
C LEU A 466 22.79 -23.10 -3.56
N ASP A 467 23.95 -23.20 -2.93
CA ASP A 467 25.11 -23.94 -3.43
C ASP A 467 24.77 -25.43 -3.57
N PHE A 468 24.18 -26.06 -2.55
CA PHE A 468 23.74 -27.46 -2.61
C PHE A 468 22.70 -27.70 -3.71
N THR A 469 21.76 -26.77 -3.90
CA THR A 469 20.73 -26.88 -4.94
C THR A 469 21.37 -26.83 -6.33
N SER A 470 22.33 -25.92 -6.54
CA SER A 470 23.06 -25.80 -7.80
C SER A 470 23.85 -27.06 -8.16
N MET A 471 24.42 -27.75 -7.16
CA MET A 471 25.13 -29.02 -7.38
C MET A 471 24.19 -30.16 -7.79
N LEU A 472 23.02 -30.25 -7.15
CA LEU A 472 22.02 -31.29 -7.46
C LEU A 472 21.37 -31.08 -8.84
N GLU A 473 21.20 -29.83 -9.26
CA GLU A 473 20.68 -29.45 -10.57
C GLU A 473 21.66 -29.85 -11.70
N GLN A 474 22.96 -29.78 -11.45
CA GLN A 474 23.98 -30.25 -12.39
C GLN A 474 24.00 -31.79 -12.54
N GLN A 475 23.51 -32.53 -11.55
CA GLN A 475 23.57 -34.00 -11.52
C GLN A 475 22.30 -34.70 -12.04
N ASN A 476 21.13 -34.07 -11.99
CA ASN A 476 19.84 -34.69 -12.33
C ASN A 476 19.08 -33.94 -13.43
N GLY A 477 18.84 -34.59 -14.57
CA GLY A 477 18.18 -33.99 -15.74
C GLY A 477 16.72 -33.53 -15.53
N TYR A 478 16.36 -32.46 -16.27
CA TYR A 478 15.08 -31.81 -16.64
C TYR A 478 13.77 -32.07 -15.85
N ASN A 479 13.44 -33.30 -15.45
CA ASN A 479 12.18 -33.59 -14.74
C ASN A 479 12.28 -33.28 -13.23
N THR A 480 13.49 -33.24 -12.68
CA THR A 480 13.76 -32.91 -11.27
C THR A 480 13.83 -31.38 -11.04
N GLU A 481 14.21 -30.62 -12.07
CA GLU A 481 14.31 -29.13 -12.09
C GLU A 481 13.00 -28.46 -11.61
N LYS A 482 11.83 -28.93 -12.09
CA LYS A 482 10.51 -28.37 -11.75
C LYS A 482 10.12 -28.58 -10.28
N LYS A 483 10.41 -29.75 -9.72
CA LYS A 483 10.11 -30.06 -8.31
C LYS A 483 11.07 -29.31 -7.37
N VAL A 484 12.31 -29.09 -7.80
CA VAL A 484 13.33 -28.39 -7.00
C VAL A 484 13.07 -26.88 -6.92
N LEU A 485 12.69 -26.23 -8.04
CA LEU A 485 12.41 -24.78 -8.05
C LEU A 485 11.15 -24.40 -7.24
N THR A 486 10.09 -25.21 -7.34
CA THR A 486 8.86 -25.00 -6.56
C THR A 486 9.06 -25.32 -5.07
N SER A 487 9.90 -26.32 -4.76
CA SER A 487 10.31 -26.63 -3.39
C SER A 487 11.19 -25.53 -2.77
N SER A 488 12.11 -24.95 -3.53
CA SER A 488 13.01 -23.90 -3.03
C SER A 488 12.25 -22.61 -2.67
N LEU A 489 11.22 -22.23 -3.45
CA LEU A 489 10.34 -21.11 -3.15
C LEU A 489 9.52 -21.32 -1.87
N ASN A 490 8.98 -22.53 -1.68
CA ASN A 490 8.22 -22.85 -0.46
C ASN A 490 9.14 -22.90 0.78
N LYS A 491 10.34 -23.47 0.64
CA LYS A 491 11.38 -23.44 1.69
C LYS A 491 11.78 -22.01 2.05
N LYS A 492 11.97 -21.13 1.06
CA LYS A 492 12.26 -19.71 1.26
C LYS A 492 11.20 -19.04 2.12
N ARG A 493 9.91 -19.21 1.76
CA ARG A 493 8.79 -18.62 2.51
C ARG A 493 8.77 -19.09 3.96
N LYS A 494 8.94 -20.40 4.20
CA LYS A 494 8.98 -20.98 5.55
C LYS A 494 10.16 -20.46 6.35
N LEU A 495 11.34 -20.36 5.75
CA LEU A 495 12.55 -19.85 6.38
C LEU A 495 12.38 -18.38 6.81
N PHE A 496 11.79 -17.53 5.98
CA PHE A 496 11.49 -16.15 6.37
C PHE A 496 10.42 -16.04 7.46
N HIS A 497 9.40 -16.92 7.45
CA HIS A 497 8.41 -16.95 8.53
C HIS A 497 9.03 -17.39 9.87
N VAL A 498 9.86 -18.42 9.86
CA VAL A 498 10.58 -18.87 11.06
C VAL A 498 11.51 -17.78 11.56
N LEU A 499 12.27 -17.13 10.67
CA LEU A 499 13.11 -15.99 11.04
C LEU A 499 12.29 -14.86 11.67
N ALA A 500 11.13 -14.51 11.10
CA ALA A 500 10.26 -13.49 11.67
C ALA A 500 9.85 -13.85 13.11
N VAL A 501 9.39 -15.08 13.36
CA VAL A 501 9.05 -15.55 14.71
C VAL A 501 10.26 -15.43 15.65
N LEU A 502 11.45 -15.83 15.20
CA LEU A 502 12.67 -15.79 16.01
C LEU A 502 13.16 -14.36 16.29
N LEU A 503 12.87 -13.39 15.42
CA LEU A 503 13.20 -11.98 15.65
C LEU A 503 12.18 -11.31 16.59
N PHE A 504 10.87 -11.51 16.33
CA PHE A 504 9.81 -10.79 17.04
C PHE A 504 9.53 -11.36 18.44
N VAL A 505 9.44 -12.68 18.62
CA VAL A 505 9.00 -13.27 19.89
C VAL A 505 9.91 -12.88 21.07
N PRO A 506 11.26 -13.00 20.98
CA PRO A 506 12.13 -12.56 22.07
C PRO A 506 12.02 -11.06 22.33
N GLY A 507 11.87 -10.24 21.28
CA GLY A 507 11.70 -8.80 21.46
C GLY A 507 10.42 -8.42 22.18
N VAL A 508 9.30 -9.10 21.91
CA VAL A 508 8.01 -8.86 22.60
C VAL A 508 8.10 -9.23 24.07
N ILE A 509 8.82 -10.31 24.39
CA ILE A 509 8.92 -10.83 25.76
C ILE A 509 9.87 -9.98 26.61
N PHE A 510 11.03 -9.59 26.07
CA PHE A 510 12.10 -8.96 26.85
C PHE A 510 12.10 -7.43 26.77
N GLU A 511 11.93 -6.84 25.58
CA GLU A 511 12.13 -5.39 25.36
C GLU A 511 11.16 -4.86 24.29
N PRO A 512 9.86 -4.66 24.63
CA PRO A 512 8.84 -4.27 23.65
C PRO A 512 9.08 -2.89 23.04
N GLU A 513 9.59 -1.92 23.81
CA GLU A 513 9.90 -0.57 23.30
C GLU A 513 11.07 -0.59 22.31
N PHE A 514 12.11 -1.38 22.60
CA PHE A 514 13.24 -1.53 21.68
C PHE A 514 12.84 -2.30 20.42
N LEU A 515 11.97 -3.32 20.55
CA LEU A 515 11.39 -4.01 19.39
C LEU A 515 10.62 -3.03 18.50
N GLN A 516 9.76 -2.20 19.09
CA GLN A 516 8.99 -1.19 18.35
C GLN A 516 9.91 -0.17 17.67
N LEU A 517 11.00 0.26 18.30
CA LEU A 517 11.95 1.17 17.66
C LEU A 517 12.73 0.50 16.53
N ALA A 518 13.10 -0.77 16.68
CA ALA A 518 13.92 -1.50 15.71
C ALA A 518 13.15 -2.01 14.48
N PHE A 519 11.88 -2.38 14.65
CA PHE A 519 11.03 -2.99 13.62
C PHE A 519 9.76 -2.19 13.30
N GLY A 520 9.58 -1.02 13.94
CA GLY A 520 8.39 -0.17 13.82
C GLY A 520 8.19 0.45 12.46
#